data_AF-A0A9E1UTJ6-F1
#
_entry.id   AF-A0A9E1UTJ6-F1
#
_cell.length_a   1.000
_cell.length_b   1.000
_cell.length_c   1.000
_cell.angle_alpha   90.00
_cell.angle_beta   90.00
_cell.angle_gamma   90.00
#
_symmetry.space_group_name_H-M   'P 1'
#
loop_
_entity.id
_entity.type
_entity.pdbx_description
1 polymer ?
#
loop_
_entity_poly.entity_id
_entity_poly.type
_entity_poly.pdbx_seq_one_letter_code
_entity_poly.pdbx_strand_id
1 'polypeptide(L)'
;MANSKPEQVLEAIKALLMTVPSAKIERNMAVPEKIPAGGLIVLRDGDPGEPDTALGGFGGTYYSHDVEIELYVEEGDAMARDAAFDTLVQAVGAVLQTD
;
A
#
# COMPACT_ATOMS: atom_id res chain seq x y z
N MET A 1 -7.99 20.66 -11.13
CA MET A 1 -9.06 20.22 -10.23
C MET A 1 -8.37 19.65 -9.00
N ALA A 2 -8.82 19.95 -7.79
CA ALA A 2 -8.20 19.38 -6.59
C ALA A 2 -8.58 17.90 -6.49
N ASN A 3 -7.62 17.03 -6.19
CA ASN A 3 -7.86 15.60 -5.97
C ASN A 3 -8.83 15.40 -4.79
N SER A 4 -9.64 14.35 -4.82
CA SER A 4 -10.53 14.00 -3.70
C SER A 4 -9.70 13.68 -2.44
N LYS A 5 -10.30 13.76 -1.25
CA LYS A 5 -9.58 13.44 -0.01
C LYS A 5 -9.02 12.00 0.01
N PRO A 6 -9.75 10.96 -0.44
CA PRO A 6 -9.19 9.61 -0.56
C PRO A 6 -8.00 9.55 -1.52
N GLU A 7 -8.09 10.23 -2.67
CA GLU A 7 -7.00 10.29 -3.64
C GLU A 7 -5.75 10.97 -3.07
N GLN A 8 -5.92 12.03 -2.27
CA GLN A 8 -4.79 12.66 -1.57
C GLN A 8 -4.12 11.72 -0.58
N VAL A 9 -4.89 10.88 0.13
CA VAL A 9 -4.36 9.88 1.07
C VAL A 9 -3.61 8.78 0.32
N LEU A 10 -4.17 8.25 -0.78
CA LEU A 10 -3.49 7.25 -1.61
C LEU A 10 -2.16 7.77 -2.19
N GLU A 11 -2.14 9.00 -2.68
CA GLU A 11 -0.89 9.60 -3.18
C GLU A 11 0.13 9.85 -2.06
N ALA A 12 -0.31 10.19 -0.85
CA ALA A 12 0.57 10.31 0.31
C ALA A 12 1.18 8.96 0.71
N ILE A 13 0.36 7.90 0.81
CA ILE A 13 0.82 6.53 1.09
C ILE A 13 1.81 6.08 0.02
N LYS A 14 1.49 6.30 -1.27
CA LYS A 14 2.38 5.95 -2.37
C LYS A 14 3.72 6.70 -2.28
N ALA A 15 3.69 8.01 -2.01
CA ALA A 15 4.90 8.81 -1.85
C ALA A 15 5.76 8.33 -0.67
N LEU A 16 5.11 7.90 0.41
CA LEU A 16 5.77 7.31 1.55
C LEU A 16 6.43 5.97 1.15
N LEU A 17 5.69 5.06 0.53
CA LEU A 17 6.23 3.77 0.05
C LEU A 17 7.39 3.93 -0.95
N MET A 18 7.42 5.00 -1.75
CA MET A 18 8.56 5.30 -2.64
C MET A 18 9.88 5.55 -1.90
N THR A 19 9.86 5.82 -0.60
CA THR A 19 11.08 5.94 0.20
C THR A 19 11.66 4.60 0.64
N VAL A 20 10.94 3.49 0.44
CA VAL A 20 11.46 2.14 0.71
C VAL A 20 12.60 1.85 -0.25
N PRO A 21 13.82 1.57 0.23
CA PRO A 21 14.98 1.37 -0.62
C PRO A 21 14.86 0.09 -1.45
N SER A 22 15.37 0.13 -2.67
CA SER A 22 15.54 -1.01 -3.59
C SER A 22 14.27 -1.67 -4.15
N ALA A 23 13.10 -1.46 -3.54
CA ALA A 23 11.84 -1.99 -4.02
C ALA A 23 11.21 -1.11 -5.10
N LYS A 24 10.65 -1.73 -6.14
CA LYS A 24 9.85 -1.01 -7.14
C LYS A 24 8.43 -0.84 -6.60
N ILE A 25 7.87 0.37 -6.70
CA ILE A 25 6.50 0.66 -6.27
C ILE A 25 5.60 0.83 -7.49
N GLU A 26 4.47 0.14 -7.52
CA GLU A 26 3.42 0.25 -8.54
C GLU A 26 2.05 0.47 -7.89
N ARG A 27 1.08 1.01 -8.64
CA ARG A 27 -0.30 1.24 -8.17
C ARG A 27 -1.26 0.50 -9.08
N ASN A 28 -2.14 -0.33 -8.52
CA ASN A 28 -3.15 -1.14 -9.23
C ASN A 28 -2.60 -2.02 -10.37
N MET A 29 -1.34 -2.46 -10.30
CA MET A 29 -0.76 -3.35 -11.32
C MET A 29 -1.48 -4.70 -11.32
N ALA A 30 -2.09 -5.10 -12.44
CA ALA A 30 -2.95 -6.29 -12.49
C ALA A 30 -2.21 -7.60 -12.15
N VAL A 31 -1.08 -7.87 -12.81
CA VAL A 31 -0.24 -9.04 -12.55
C VAL A 31 1.23 -8.64 -12.69
N PRO A 32 2.10 -8.97 -11.72
CA PRO A 32 3.54 -8.78 -11.88
C PRO A 32 4.09 -9.66 -13.00
N GLU A 33 4.59 -9.07 -14.08
CA GLU A 33 5.29 -9.83 -15.13
C GLU A 33 6.71 -10.24 -14.73
N LYS A 34 7.34 -9.45 -13.85
CA LYS A 34 8.69 -9.68 -13.33
C LYS A 34 8.87 -9.00 -11.98
N ILE A 35 9.46 -9.70 -11.01
CA ILE A 35 9.80 -9.13 -9.71
C ILE A 35 11.26 -8.64 -9.77
N PRO A 36 11.55 -7.35 -9.50
CA PRO A 36 12.91 -6.85 -9.43
C PRO A 36 13.67 -7.47 -8.25
N ALA A 37 15.00 -7.49 -8.34
CA ALA A 37 15.85 -8.08 -7.29
C ALA A 37 15.70 -7.41 -5.90
N GLY A 38 15.24 -6.16 -5.84
CA GLY A 38 14.95 -5.47 -4.58
C GLY A 38 13.48 -5.57 -4.12
N GLY A 39 12.67 -6.40 -4.78
CA GLY A 39 11.25 -6.60 -4.50
C GLY A 39 10.33 -5.67 -5.30
N LEU A 40 9.05 -6.02 -5.29
CA LEU A 40 7.96 -5.25 -5.88
C LEU A 40 6.89 -5.01 -4.81
N ILE A 41 6.46 -3.77 -4.69
CA ILE A 41 5.35 -3.34 -3.83
C ILE A 41 4.24 -2.85 -4.73
N VAL A 42 3.03 -3.38 -4.56
CA VAL A 42 1.84 -2.93 -5.29
C VAL A 42 0.85 -2.36 -4.29
N LEU A 43 0.56 -1.05 -4.41
CA LEU A 43 -0.55 -0.43 -3.70
C LEU A 43 -1.83 -0.66 -4.50
N ARG A 44 -2.79 -1.35 -3.89
CA ARG A 44 -4.16 -1.50 -4.38
C ARG A 44 -5.00 -0.39 -3.77
N ASP A 45 -5.67 0.35 -4.64
CA ASP A 45 -6.52 1.45 -4.20
C ASP A 45 -7.65 0.97 -3.33
N GLY A 46 -8.11 -0.28 -3.50
CA GLY A 46 -9.28 -0.79 -2.78
C GLY A 46 -10.59 -0.21 -3.31
N ASP A 47 -11.68 -0.58 -2.65
CA ASP A 47 -12.99 0.01 -2.87
C ASP A 47 -13.43 0.73 -1.57
N PRO A 48 -13.65 2.05 -1.59
CA PRO A 48 -14.12 2.79 -0.42
C PRO A 48 -15.55 2.45 0.00
N GLY A 49 -16.31 1.76 -0.86
CA GLY A 49 -17.69 1.38 -0.58
C GLY A 49 -18.64 2.56 -0.40
N GLU A 50 -19.82 2.25 0.12
CA GLU A 50 -20.84 3.25 0.45
C GLU A 50 -20.59 3.83 1.85
N PRO A 51 -20.92 5.11 2.08
CA PRO A 51 -20.74 5.72 3.37
C PRO A 51 -21.69 5.19 4.44
N ASP A 52 -21.16 5.04 5.64
CA ASP A 52 -21.97 4.79 6.83
C ASP A 52 -22.53 6.09 7.43
N THR A 53 -23.76 6.00 7.93
CA THR A 53 -24.46 7.12 8.56
C THR A 53 -24.71 6.83 10.04
N ALA A 54 -24.43 7.79 10.92
CA ALA A 54 -24.67 7.64 12.34
C ALA A 54 -26.17 7.40 12.65
N LEU A 55 -26.45 6.46 13.56
CA LEU A 55 -27.79 6.22 14.07
C LEU A 55 -28.30 7.48 14.81
N GLY A 56 -29.43 8.01 14.33
CA GLY A 56 -30.08 9.20 14.90
C GLY A 56 -30.07 10.43 14.00
N GLY A 57 -29.42 10.41 12.84
CA GLY A 57 -29.52 11.49 11.83
C GLY A 57 -28.83 12.82 12.21
N PHE A 58 -28.20 12.89 13.39
CA PHE A 58 -27.47 14.07 13.89
C PHE A 58 -25.95 13.91 13.82
N GLY A 59 -25.43 13.00 13.00
CA GLY A 59 -24.00 12.73 12.88
C GLY A 59 -23.55 12.69 11.43
N GLY A 60 -22.28 13.05 11.20
CA GLY A 60 -21.66 13.09 9.87
C GLY A 60 -21.64 11.74 9.16
N THR A 61 -21.24 11.80 7.88
CA THR A 61 -21.00 10.66 7.00
C THR A 61 -19.60 10.10 7.24
N TYR A 62 -19.47 8.79 7.41
CA TYR A 62 -18.19 8.11 7.61
C TYR A 62 -17.87 7.20 6.41
N TYR A 63 -16.60 7.20 6.02
CA TYR A 63 -16.08 6.25 5.04
C TYR A 63 -15.00 5.42 5.72
N SER A 64 -15.07 4.10 5.56
CA SER A 64 -13.96 3.19 5.83
C SER A 64 -13.41 2.75 4.49
N HIS A 65 -12.14 3.00 4.24
CA HIS A 65 -11.50 2.65 2.98
C HIS A 65 -10.29 1.78 3.25
N ASP A 66 -10.43 0.50 2.93
CA ASP A 66 -9.35 -0.47 3.08
C ASP A 66 -8.51 -0.48 1.81
N VAL A 67 -7.22 -0.15 1.97
CA VAL A 67 -6.21 -0.17 0.92
C VAL A 67 -5.27 -1.34 1.18
N GLU A 68 -4.89 -2.07 0.13
CA GLU A 68 -4.02 -3.24 0.27
C GLU A 68 -2.62 -2.94 -0.25
N ILE A 69 -1.60 -3.42 0.47
CA ILE A 69 -0.19 -3.30 0.07
C ILE A 69 0.32 -4.72 -0.15
N GLU A 70 0.50 -5.10 -1.41
CA GLU A 70 1.06 -6.40 -1.78
C GLU A 70 2.59 -6.28 -1.87
N LEU A 71 3.29 -7.27 -1.30
CA LEU A 71 4.75 -7.35 -1.33
C LEU A 71 5.17 -8.63 -2.06
N TYR A 72 6.10 -8.49 -2.99
CA TYR A 72 6.63 -9.60 -3.77
C TYR A 72 8.16 -9.59 -3.71
N VAL A 73 8.73 -10.77 -3.47
CA VAL A 73 10.18 -11.03 -3.50
C VAL A 73 10.41 -12.30 -4.30
N GLU A 74 11.38 -12.25 -5.21
CA GLU A 74 11.79 -13.39 -6.02
C GLU A 74 13.26 -13.69 -5.70
N GLU A 75 13.51 -14.84 -5.07
CA GLU A 75 14.84 -15.31 -4.72
C GLU A 75 14.87 -16.84 -4.79
N GLY A 76 15.99 -17.39 -5.29
CA GLY A 76 16.10 -18.83 -5.58
C GLY A 76 16.31 -19.69 -4.34
N ASP A 77 17.00 -19.14 -3.34
CA ASP A 77 17.14 -19.78 -2.03
C ASP A 77 15.97 -19.41 -1.11
N ALA A 78 15.35 -20.41 -0.49
CA ALA A 78 14.17 -20.20 0.34
C ALA A 78 14.46 -19.37 1.59
N MET A 79 15.61 -19.59 2.24
CA MET A 79 15.97 -18.87 3.47
C MET A 79 16.31 -17.40 3.17
N ALA A 80 17.02 -17.16 2.06
CA ALA A 80 17.30 -15.81 1.59
C ALA A 80 16.02 -15.07 1.17
N ARG A 81 15.09 -15.75 0.48
CA ARG A 81 13.79 -15.18 0.11
C ARG A 81 12.98 -14.75 1.33
N ASP A 82 12.87 -15.62 2.32
CA ASP A 82 12.07 -15.35 3.51
C ASP A 82 12.69 -14.19 4.32
N ALA A 83 14.02 -14.15 4.46
CA ALA A 83 14.73 -13.04 5.10
C ALA A 83 14.58 -11.71 4.33
N ALA A 84 14.62 -11.75 3.00
CA ALA A 84 14.40 -10.58 2.15
C ALA A 84 12.96 -10.07 2.24
N PHE A 85 11.98 -10.97 2.28
CA PHE A 85 10.57 -10.62 2.49
C PHE A 85 10.34 -9.97 3.86
N ASP A 86 10.88 -10.56 4.94
CA ASP A 86 10.78 -9.98 6.28
C ASP A 86 11.43 -8.59 6.35
N THR A 87 12.58 -8.42 5.69
CA THR A 87 13.26 -7.11 5.59
C THR A 87 12.38 -6.08 4.88
N LEU A 88 11.70 -6.49 3.79
CA LEU A 88 10.81 -5.62 3.03
C LEU A 88 9.58 -5.21 3.87
N VAL A 89 8.97 -6.15 4.59
CA VAL A 89 7.84 -5.89 5.51
C VAL A 89 8.25 -4.88 6.58
N GLN A 90 9.42 -5.06 7.21
CA GLN A 90 9.92 -4.15 8.23
C GLN A 90 10.20 -2.75 7.67
N ALA A 91 10.80 -2.66 6.48
CA ALA A 91 11.07 -1.39 5.82
C ALA A 91 9.78 -0.61 5.49
N VAL A 92 8.76 -1.31 4.98
CA VAL A 92 7.43 -0.73 4.75
C VAL A 92 6.81 -0.24 6.05
N GLY A 93 6.83 -1.06 7.10
CA GLY A 93 6.31 -0.68 8.43
C GLY A 93 7.01 0.55 9.01
N ALA A 94 8.34 0.63 8.91
CA ALA A 94 9.11 1.77 9.40
C ALA A 94 8.76 3.07 8.64
N VAL A 95 8.59 2.98 7.34
CA VAL A 95 8.21 4.11 6.47
C VAL A 95 6.79 4.59 6.79
N LEU A 96 5.83 3.68 6.96
CA LEU A 96 4.46 4.02 7.34
C LEU A 96 4.35 4.67 8.72
N GLN A 97 5.26 4.39 9.66
CA GLN A 97 5.27 5.01 10.99
C GLN A 97 5.78 6.45 11.02
N THR A 98 6.26 6.99 9.89
CA THR A 98 6.80 8.37 9.84
C THR A 98 5.75 9.45 9.53
N ASP A 99 4.51 9.05 9.26
CA ASP A 99 3.32 9.91 9.13
C ASP A 99 2.39 9.72 10.35
#